data_AF-A0A4Y9LUI1-F1
#
_entry.id   AF-A0A4Y9LUI1-F1
#
_cell.length_a   1.000
_cell.length_b   1.000
_cell.length_c   1.000
_cell.angle_alpha   90.00
_cell.angle_beta   90.00
_cell.angle_gamma   90.00
#
_symmetry.space_group_name_H-M   'P 1'
#
loop_
_entity.id
_entity.type
_entity.pdbx_description
1 polymer ?
#
loop_
_entity_poly.entity_id
_entity_poly.type
_entity_poly.pdbx_seq_one_letter_code
_entity_poly.pdbx_strand_id
1 'polypeptide(L)' 'MSWYPIVTFWQVTADLTHAQSGPDGHGHNYDDLLLDAWAAVAPPDGWTDDDTARIDAMLNP' A
#
# COMPACT_ATOMS: atom_id res chain seq x y z
N MET A 1 24.20 -9.83 8.40
CA MET A 1 23.34 -10.96 8.02
C MET A 1 24.12 -11.83 7.05
N SER A 2 24.06 -13.15 7.18
CA SER A 2 24.65 -14.10 6.22
C SER A 2 23.54 -14.91 5.55
N TRP A 3 23.62 -15.10 4.24
CA TRP A 3 22.62 -15.83 3.47
C TRP A 3 22.92 -17.33 3.48
N TYR A 4 21.95 -18.14 3.90
CA TYR A 4 22.03 -19.59 3.90
C TYR A 4 20.88 -20.13 3.02
N PRO A 5 21.14 -20.43 1.74
CA PRO A 5 20.09 -20.51 0.70
C PRO A 5 18.89 -21.38 1.03
N ILE A 6 19.06 -22.46 1.80
CA ILE A 6 17.95 -23.31 2.22
C ILE A 6 17.22 -22.68 3.42
N VAL A 7 17.95 -22.26 4.45
CA VAL A 7 17.36 -21.75 5.70
C VAL A 7 16.73 -20.36 5.51
N THR A 8 17.49 -19.41 4.98
CA THR A 8 17.04 -18.01 4.87
C THR A 8 15.94 -17.84 3.82
N PHE A 9 15.93 -18.67 2.77
CA PHE A 9 14.81 -18.70 1.83
C PHE A 9 13.50 -19.08 2.51
N TRP A 10 13.51 -20.18 3.28
CA TRP A 10 12.31 -20.64 3.97
C TRP A 10 11.88 -19.71 5.10
N GLN A 11 12.82 -19.08 5.80
CA GLN A 11 12.50 -18.04 6.80
C GLN A 11 11.76 -16.86 6.17
N VAL A 12 12.30 -16.26 5.10
CA VAL A 12 11.63 -15.15 4.41
C VAL A 12 10.28 -15.58 3.83
N THR A 13 10.20 -16.80 3.28
CA THR A 13 8.93 -17.33 2.76
C THR A 13 7.87 -17.45 3.85
N ALA A 14 8.25 -17.92 5.05
CA ALA A 14 7.34 -17.99 6.19
C ALA A 14 6.91 -16.58 6.64
N ASP A 15 7.85 -15.63 6.74
CA ASP A 15 7.54 -14.25 7.13
C ASP A 15 6.57 -13.57 6.14
N LEU A 16 6.72 -13.83 4.83
CA LEU A 16 5.86 -13.25 3.80
C LEU A 16 4.38 -13.61 3.98
N THR A 17 4.06 -14.76 4.58
CA THR A 17 2.66 -15.16 4.84
C THR A 17 1.92 -14.21 5.79
N HIS A 18 2.65 -13.43 6.59
CA HIS A 18 2.11 -12.47 7.55
C HIS A 18 2.54 -11.02 7.26
N ALA A 19 3.16 -10.76 6.11
CA ALA A 19 3.76 -9.47 5.78
C ALA A 19 2.76 -8.29 5.76
N GLN A 20 1.47 -8.58 5.56
CA GLN A 20 0.38 -7.59 5.50
C GLN A 20 -0.62 -7.73 6.66
N SER A 21 -0.22 -8.34 7.78
CA SER A 21 -1.12 -8.60 8.91
C SER A 21 -1.49 -7.36 9.76
N GLY A 22 -0.86 -6.21 9.48
CA GLY A 22 -1.21 -4.94 10.14
C GLY A 22 -2.61 -4.45 9.75
N PRO A 23 -3.23 -3.57 10.56
CA PRO A 23 -4.44 -2.87 10.14
C PRO A 23 -4.20 -2.03 8.88
N ASP A 24 -5.27 -1.74 8.15
CA ASP A 24 -5.21 -0.79 7.04
C ASP A 24 -4.75 0.61 7.51
N GLY A 25 -4.09 1.33 6.61
CA GLY A 25 -3.40 2.59 6.90
C GLY A 25 -2.10 2.47 7.71
N HIS A 26 -1.64 1.26 8.06
CA HIS A 26 -0.43 1.04 8.84
C HIS A 26 0.61 0.18 8.11
N GLY A 27 1.90 0.45 8.37
CA GLY A 27 2.99 -0.30 7.76
C GLY A 27 2.99 -0.15 6.24
N HIS A 28 2.90 -1.27 5.52
CA HIS A 28 2.80 -1.28 4.05
C HIS A 28 1.36 -1.46 3.54
N ASN A 29 0.37 -1.48 4.43
CA ASN A 29 -1.04 -1.52 4.07
C ASN A 29 -1.54 -0.09 3.91
N TYR A 30 -1.17 0.55 2.80
CA TYR A 30 -1.45 1.97 2.59
C TYR A 30 -2.92 2.28 2.26
N ASP A 31 -3.67 1.28 1.78
CA ASP A 31 -5.10 1.39 1.45
C ASP A 31 -5.42 2.63 0.57
N ASP A 32 -6.56 3.27 0.82
CA ASP A 32 -7.04 4.49 0.18
C ASP A 32 -6.16 5.74 0.41
N LEU A 33 -5.27 5.74 1.41
CA LEU A 33 -4.39 6.87 1.72
C LEU A 33 -3.49 7.27 0.54
N LEU A 34 -3.20 6.34 -0.37
CA LEU A 34 -2.42 6.64 -1.57
C LEU A 34 -3.12 7.60 -2.52
N LEU A 35 -4.46 7.61 -2.55
CA LEU A 35 -5.23 8.51 -3.41
C LEU A 35 -4.96 9.98 -3.03
N ASP A 36 -5.17 10.30 -1.76
CA ASP A 36 -4.94 11.65 -1.23
C ASP A 36 -3.46 12.05 -1.32
N ALA A 37 -2.55 11.12 -1.04
CA ALA A 37 -1.12 11.39 -1.13
C ALA A 37 -0.68 11.75 -2.55
N TRP A 38 -1.16 11.04 -3.58
CA TRP A 38 -0.83 11.35 -4.96
C TRP A 38 -1.49 12.64 -5.45
N ALA A 39 -2.75 12.88 -5.09
CA ALA A 39 -3.44 14.14 -5.39
C ALA A 39 -2.70 15.35 -4.78
N ALA A 40 -2.11 15.19 -3.59
CA ALA A 40 -1.35 16.25 -2.93
C ALA A 40 0.05 16.47 -3.53
N VAL A 41 0.76 15.40 -3.90
CA VAL A 41 2.19 15.48 -4.30
C VAL A 41 2.39 15.65 -5.80
N ALA A 42 1.55 15.03 -6.62
CA ALA A 42 1.67 15.06 -8.08
C ALA A 42 0.29 14.94 -8.75
N PRO A 43 -0.61 15.93 -8.56
CA PRO A 43 -1.90 15.92 -9.23
C PRO A 43 -1.72 16.01 -10.75
N PRO A 44 -2.51 15.26 -11.54
CA PRO A 44 -2.63 15.48 -12.98
C PRO A 44 -3.09 16.91 -13.31
N ASP A 45 -2.77 17.38 -14.51
CA ASP A 45 -3.26 18.69 -14.98
C ASP A 45 -4.79 18.72 -14.99
N GLY A 46 -5.36 19.71 -14.28
CA GLY A 46 -6.81 19.88 -14.17
C GLY A 46 -7.50 18.93 -13.19
N TRP A 47 -6.77 18.19 -12.37
CA TRP A 47 -7.33 17.36 -11.30
C TRP A 47 -8.10 18.20 -10.28
N THR A 48 -9.26 17.72 -9.85
CA THR A 48 -10.14 18.40 -8.90
C THR A 48 -10.49 17.52 -7.70
N ASP A 49 -11.02 18.14 -6.64
CA ASP A 49 -11.51 17.40 -5.46
C ASP A 49 -12.64 16.43 -5.83
N ASP A 50 -13.46 16.75 -6.84
CA ASP A 50 -14.50 15.87 -7.35
C ASP A 50 -13.93 14.59 -7.97
N ASP A 51 -12.74 14.65 -8.59
CA ASP A 51 -12.06 13.48 -9.14
C ASP A 51 -11.59 12.54 -8.03
N THR A 52 -11.02 13.10 -6.95
CA THR A 52 -10.65 12.36 -5.75
C THR A 52 -11.87 11.70 -5.12
N ALA A 53 -12.95 12.45 -4.87
CA ALA A 53 -14.18 11.92 -4.28
C ALA A 53 -14.81 10.79 -5.13
N ARG A 54 -14.74 10.90 -6.46
CA ARG A 54 -15.23 9.86 -7.37
C ARG A 54 -14.44 8.56 -7.26
N ILE A 55 -13.12 8.63 -7.07
CA ILE A 55 -12.27 7.43 -6.97
C ILE A 55 -12.36 6.83 -5.57
N ASP A 56 -12.43 7.64 -4.52
CA ASP A 56 -12.64 7.18 -3.15
C ASP A 56 -13.90 6.29 -3.06
N ALA A 57 -15.02 6.75 -3.63
CA ALA A 57 -16.26 5.96 -3.70
C ALA A 57 -16.14 4.63 -4.48
N MET A 58 -15.11 4.44 -5.31
CA MET A 58 -14.83 3.16 -5.99
C MET A 58 -13.90 2.25 -5.18
N LEU A 59 -12.99 2.83 -4.40
CA LEU A 59 -12.04 2.09 -3.56
C LEU A 59 -12.71 1.62 -2.26
N ASN A 60 -13.62 2.45 -1.72
CA ASN A 60 -14.35 2.24 -0.48
C ASN A 60 -15.88 2.14 -0.73
N PRO A 61 -16.38 1.05 -1.34
CA PRO A 61 -17.79 0.89 -1.69
C PRO A 61 -18.73 0.69 -0.49
#